data_AF-C0B8R2-F1
#
_entry.id   AF-C0B8R2-F1
#
_cell.length_a   1.000
_cell.length_b   1.000
_cell.length_c   1.000
_cell.angle_alpha   90.00
_cell.angle_beta   90.00
_cell.angle_gamma   90.00
#
_symmetry.space_group_name_H-M   'P 1'
#
loop_
_entity.id
_entity.type
_entity.pdbx_description
1 polymer ?
#
loop_
_entity_poly.entity_id
_entity_poly.type
_entity_poly.pdbx_seq_one_letter_code
_entity_poly.pdbx_strand_id
1 'polypeptide(L)'
;MESKKRIFASAELEIVPAGKARDCGFDRSMILSYGQDDRVCAFTSLFAMLDVENAKRTGCCLLVDKEEIGSVGATGMHSRFFENTVAELVALTEGESELKVRRALANSRMLSSDVSAAYDPMFAEAFEKRSAAFFTKGLAFNKFTGSRGKSGSNDANAEYLARLRKVMDDAGVTYQFAELGKVDVGGGGTIAYIMANYGMEVIDSGVAVLSMHAPYEVSSKADVYEAVKGYRAFLLNM
;
A
#
# COMPACT_ATOMS: atom_id res chain seq x y z
N MET A 1 37.51 20.24 -15.68
CA MET A 1 36.73 20.43 -14.43
C MET A 1 35.26 20.76 -14.70
N GLU A 2 34.97 21.52 -15.75
CA GLU A 2 33.61 21.93 -16.13
C GLU A 2 32.72 20.78 -16.66
N SER A 3 33.28 19.81 -17.39
CA SER A 3 32.49 18.64 -17.84
C SER A 3 32.02 17.74 -16.68
N LYS A 4 32.80 17.60 -15.61
CA LYS A 4 32.41 16.84 -14.41
C LYS A 4 31.26 17.50 -13.64
N LYS A 5 31.21 18.84 -13.60
CA LYS A 5 30.09 19.58 -13.00
C LYS A 5 28.78 19.38 -13.79
N ARG A 6 28.87 19.26 -15.11
CA ARG A 6 27.69 19.00 -15.96
C ARG A 6 27.07 17.63 -15.72
N ILE A 7 27.86 16.61 -15.35
CA ILE A 7 27.35 15.28 -15.02
C ILE A 7 26.45 15.32 -13.79
N PHE A 8 26.84 16.05 -12.73
CA PHE A 8 26.01 16.21 -11.55
C PHE A 8 24.70 16.96 -11.83
N ALA A 9 24.71 17.90 -12.79
CA ALA A 9 23.51 18.65 -13.16
C ALA A 9 22.44 17.80 -13.87
N SER A 10 22.83 16.66 -14.45
CA SER A 10 21.92 15.72 -15.12
C SER A 10 21.79 14.38 -14.39
N ALA A 11 22.33 14.27 -13.18
CA ALA A 11 22.28 13.06 -12.37
C ALA A 11 21.24 13.22 -11.24
N GLU A 12 20.60 12.11 -10.87
CA GLU A 12 19.79 12.00 -9.66
C GLU A 12 20.59 11.16 -8.67
N LEU A 13 21.06 11.78 -7.59
CA LEU A 13 21.84 11.12 -6.55
C LEU A 13 21.03 11.14 -5.26
N GLU A 14 20.88 9.97 -4.65
CA GLU A 14 20.16 9.79 -3.40
C GLU A 14 21.12 9.43 -2.27
N ILE A 15 20.95 10.08 -1.12
CA ILE A 15 21.70 9.77 0.10
C ILE A 15 20.79 8.95 1.00
N VAL A 16 21.21 7.73 1.29
CA VAL A 16 20.43 6.78 2.08
C VAL A 16 21.25 6.25 3.26
N PRO A 17 20.60 5.80 4.35
CA PRO A 17 21.28 5.16 5.47
C PRO A 17 22.12 3.96 5.02
N ALA A 18 23.38 3.92 5.44
CA ALA A 18 24.25 2.78 5.18
C ALA A 18 23.96 1.66 6.19
N GLY A 19 23.57 0.49 5.70
CA GLY A 19 23.27 -0.67 6.54
C GLY A 19 22.38 -1.66 5.83
N LYS A 20 22.54 -2.94 6.15
CA LYS A 20 21.61 -3.98 5.69
C LYS A 20 20.52 -4.18 6.75
N ALA A 21 19.34 -4.61 6.35
CA ALA A 21 18.26 -5.02 7.26
C ALA A 21 18.75 -6.06 8.29
N ARG A 22 18.16 -6.03 9.49
CA ARG A 22 18.53 -6.89 10.63
C ARG A 22 17.31 -7.43 11.34
N ASP A 23 17.50 -8.54 12.05
CA ASP A 23 16.57 -8.98 13.07
C ASP A 23 16.54 -7.95 14.22
N CYS A 24 15.34 -7.66 14.71
CA CYS A 24 15.10 -6.78 15.85
C CYS A 24 14.35 -7.53 16.96
N GLY A 25 14.66 -7.19 18.22
CA GLY A 25 14.13 -7.86 19.41
C GLY A 25 14.98 -9.06 19.86
N PHE A 26 14.95 -9.38 21.16
CA PHE A 26 15.64 -10.55 21.73
C PHE A 26 15.16 -11.87 21.11
N ASP A 27 13.88 -11.93 20.75
CA ASP A 27 13.23 -13.06 20.09
C ASP A 27 13.36 -13.03 18.56
N ARG A 28 13.98 -11.98 18.00
CA ARG A 28 14.14 -11.75 16.55
C ARG A 28 12.81 -11.77 15.79
N SER A 29 11.72 -11.39 16.45
CA SER A 29 10.37 -11.38 15.86
C SER A 29 10.15 -10.25 14.84
N MET A 30 11.02 -9.23 14.85
CA MET A 30 10.87 -8.02 14.05
C MET A 30 12.02 -7.83 13.05
N ILE A 31 11.81 -6.93 12.09
CA ILE A 31 12.77 -6.53 11.06
C ILE A 31 13.05 -5.04 11.24
N LEU A 32 14.33 -4.67 11.39
CA LEU A 32 14.82 -3.29 11.37
C LEU A 32 15.45 -2.99 10.01
N SER A 33 14.96 -1.99 9.28
CA SER A 33 15.47 -1.63 7.95
C SER A 33 15.13 -0.20 7.56
N TYR A 34 15.93 0.38 6.66
CA TYR A 34 15.59 1.62 5.95
C TYR A 34 14.57 1.36 4.83
N GLY A 35 13.65 2.30 4.63
CA GLY A 35 12.74 2.34 3.49
C GLY A 35 11.77 1.16 3.47
N GLN A 36 11.27 0.76 4.63
CA GLN A 36 10.12 -0.14 4.72
C GLN A 36 8.87 0.55 4.19
N ASP A 37 8.74 1.86 4.38
CA ASP A 37 7.78 2.69 3.69
C ASP A 37 8.17 2.89 2.20
N ASP A 38 7.37 2.45 1.22
CA ASP A 38 6.37 1.37 1.27
C ASP A 38 6.92 0.08 0.64
N ARG A 39 8.26 -0.08 0.63
CA ARG A 39 8.89 -1.28 0.02
C ARG A 39 8.47 -2.57 0.70
N VAL A 40 8.03 -2.55 1.96
CA VAL A 40 7.50 -3.74 2.64
C VAL A 40 6.21 -4.21 1.97
N CYS A 41 5.28 -3.31 1.66
CA CYS A 41 4.05 -3.71 0.99
C CYS A 41 4.32 -4.02 -0.49
N ALA A 42 5.16 -3.24 -1.19
CA ALA A 42 5.59 -3.54 -2.55
C ALA A 42 6.18 -4.96 -2.68
N PHE A 43 7.06 -5.34 -1.75
CA PHE A 43 7.62 -6.70 -1.67
C PHE A 43 6.51 -7.73 -1.50
N THR A 44 5.64 -7.56 -0.50
CA THR A 44 4.59 -8.55 -0.23
C THR A 44 3.56 -8.68 -1.36
N SER A 45 3.21 -7.57 -2.01
CA SER A 45 2.31 -7.54 -3.18
C SER A 45 2.91 -8.23 -4.39
N LEU A 46 4.21 -7.99 -4.66
CA LEU A 46 4.92 -8.67 -5.74
C LEU A 46 4.98 -10.17 -5.51
N PHE A 47 5.36 -10.60 -4.31
CA PHE A 47 5.47 -12.03 -3.99
C PHE A 47 4.11 -12.72 -4.04
N ALA A 48 3.04 -12.08 -3.56
CA ALA A 48 1.68 -12.59 -3.72
C ALA A 48 1.29 -12.73 -5.19
N MET A 49 1.63 -11.76 -6.04
CA MET A 49 1.34 -11.82 -7.48
C MET A 49 2.10 -12.93 -8.19
N LEU A 50 3.36 -13.15 -7.83
CA LEU A 50 4.19 -14.22 -8.40
C LEU A 50 3.74 -15.62 -7.98
N ASP A 51 3.17 -15.77 -6.77
CA ASP A 51 2.65 -17.03 -6.26
C ASP A 51 1.30 -17.45 -6.89
N VAL A 52 0.62 -16.56 -7.62
CA VAL A 52 -0.71 -16.81 -8.18
C VAL A 52 -0.60 -17.26 -9.64
N GLU A 53 -0.86 -18.55 -9.89
CA GLU A 53 -0.81 -19.11 -11.24
C GLU A 53 -2.18 -19.15 -11.96
N ASN A 54 -3.28 -19.33 -11.20
CA ASN A 54 -4.61 -19.61 -11.75
C ASN A 54 -5.67 -18.61 -11.26
N ALA A 55 -5.44 -17.32 -11.50
CA ALA A 55 -6.40 -16.28 -11.13
C ALA A 55 -7.67 -16.36 -12.00
N LYS A 56 -8.86 -16.22 -11.38
CA LYS A 56 -10.15 -16.20 -12.09
C LYS A 56 -10.39 -14.89 -12.84
N ARG A 57 -9.76 -13.80 -12.37
CA ARG A 57 -9.80 -12.47 -12.97
C ARG A 57 -8.37 -12.00 -13.18
N THR A 58 -8.16 -11.12 -14.15
CA THR A 58 -6.85 -10.50 -14.38
C THR A 58 -6.40 -9.75 -13.11
N GLY A 59 -5.31 -10.21 -12.52
CA GLY A 59 -4.63 -9.52 -11.41
C GLY A 59 -3.56 -8.56 -11.92
N CYS A 60 -3.28 -7.52 -11.15
CA CYS A 60 -2.21 -6.58 -11.43
C CYS A 60 -1.56 -6.14 -10.13
N CYS A 61 -0.22 -6.15 -10.09
CA CYS A 61 0.57 -5.49 -9.06
C CYS A 61 1.18 -4.23 -9.70
N LEU A 62 0.77 -3.06 -9.20
CA LEU A 62 1.23 -1.76 -9.69
C LEU A 62 2.19 -1.15 -8.66
N LEU A 63 3.44 -0.90 -9.07
CA LEU A 63 4.48 -0.29 -8.24
C LEU A 63 4.88 1.05 -8.87
N VAL A 64 4.62 2.15 -8.17
CA VAL A 64 4.80 3.52 -8.67
C VAL A 64 5.67 4.35 -7.71
N ASP A 65 6.24 5.43 -8.23
CA ASP A 65 7.15 6.33 -7.49
C ASP A 65 6.42 7.63 -7.09
N LYS A 66 7.11 8.52 -6.37
CA LYS A 66 6.68 9.89 -6.06
C LYS A 66 5.46 10.01 -5.14
N GLU A 67 5.02 8.92 -4.51
CA GLU A 67 3.94 8.94 -3.50
C GLU A 67 4.23 10.01 -2.44
N GLU A 68 5.41 9.92 -1.83
CA GLU A 68 5.92 10.76 -0.73
C GLU A 68 6.06 12.25 -1.04
N ILE A 69 5.90 12.64 -2.31
CA ILE A 69 5.89 14.04 -2.75
C ILE A 69 4.52 14.46 -3.32
N GLY A 70 3.47 13.69 -3.05
CA GLY A 70 2.10 13.93 -3.48
C GLY A 70 1.68 13.19 -4.77
N SER A 71 2.38 12.12 -5.14
CA SER A 71 2.12 11.31 -6.35
C SER A 71 2.22 12.06 -7.68
N VAL A 72 2.91 13.19 -7.71
CA VAL A 72 3.06 14.04 -8.90
C VAL A 72 4.26 13.63 -9.75
N GLY A 73 4.10 13.64 -11.06
CA GLY A 73 5.16 13.34 -12.02
C GLY A 73 4.79 12.26 -13.02
N ALA A 74 5.73 11.94 -13.92
CA ALA A 74 5.51 10.97 -14.99
C ALA A 74 5.40 9.52 -14.49
N THR A 75 5.92 9.22 -13.29
CA THR A 75 6.00 7.88 -12.70
C THR A 75 5.12 7.69 -11.47
N GLY A 76 4.47 8.76 -11.01
CA GLY A 76 3.55 8.71 -9.86
C GLY A 76 2.13 8.34 -10.25
N MET A 77 1.29 8.16 -9.24
CA MET A 77 -0.07 7.63 -9.47
C MET A 77 -1.00 8.63 -10.20
N HIS A 78 -0.70 9.93 -10.18
CA HIS A 78 -1.40 10.92 -11.03
C HIS A 78 -1.01 10.83 -12.52
N SER A 79 0.02 10.06 -12.87
CA SER A 79 0.38 9.83 -14.26
C SER A 79 -0.69 8.99 -14.98
N ARG A 80 -0.70 9.07 -16.31
CA ARG A 80 -1.61 8.26 -17.14
C ARG A 80 -1.08 6.85 -17.44
N PHE A 81 0.02 6.44 -16.81
CA PHE A 81 0.68 5.18 -17.13
C PHE A 81 -0.28 3.98 -17.01
N PHE A 82 -1.00 3.88 -15.90
CA PHE A 82 -1.87 2.74 -15.63
C PHE A 82 -3.09 2.71 -16.56
N GLU A 83 -3.82 3.82 -16.68
CA GLU A 83 -4.98 3.92 -17.58
C GLU A 83 -4.60 3.62 -19.04
N ASN A 84 -3.47 4.17 -19.51
CA ASN A 84 -2.98 3.88 -20.86
C ASN A 84 -2.60 2.41 -21.02
N THR A 85 -1.97 1.79 -20.02
CA THR A 85 -1.64 0.36 -20.06
C THR A 85 -2.89 -0.51 -20.15
N VAL A 86 -3.94 -0.18 -19.40
CA VAL A 86 -5.24 -0.87 -19.51
C VAL A 86 -5.86 -0.64 -20.89
N ALA A 87 -5.74 0.56 -21.46
CA ALA A 87 -6.22 0.86 -22.81
C ALA A 87 -5.54 0.01 -23.89
N GLU A 88 -4.20 -0.12 -23.82
CA GLU A 88 -3.44 -0.99 -24.72
C GLU A 88 -3.87 -2.46 -24.59
N LEU A 89 -4.05 -2.95 -23.36
CA LEU A 89 -4.52 -4.33 -23.13
C LEU A 89 -5.92 -4.56 -23.69
N VAL A 90 -6.84 -3.62 -23.49
CA VAL A 90 -8.20 -3.69 -24.05
C VAL A 90 -8.14 -3.66 -25.58
N ALA A 91 -7.34 -2.77 -26.17
CA ALA A 91 -7.19 -2.72 -27.63
C ALA A 91 -6.71 -4.07 -28.20
N LEU A 92 -5.75 -4.71 -27.55
CA LEU A 92 -5.17 -5.99 -27.99
C LEU A 92 -6.10 -7.19 -27.79
N THR A 93 -6.97 -7.18 -26.77
CA THR A 93 -7.77 -8.36 -26.38
C THR A 93 -9.24 -8.26 -26.78
N GLU A 94 -9.77 -7.03 -26.79
CA GLU A 94 -11.20 -6.74 -26.87
C GLU A 94 -11.53 -5.74 -28.00
N GLY A 95 -10.51 -5.23 -28.70
CA GLY A 95 -10.61 -4.16 -29.69
C GLY A 95 -10.65 -2.76 -29.06
N GLU A 96 -10.26 -1.75 -29.84
CA GLU A 96 -10.18 -0.36 -29.38
C GLU A 96 -11.55 0.16 -28.90
N SER A 97 -11.66 0.45 -27.60
CA SER A 97 -12.87 1.02 -27.02
C SER A 97 -12.60 1.70 -25.67
N GLU A 98 -12.67 3.03 -25.65
CA GLU A 98 -12.57 3.80 -24.40
C GLU A 98 -13.65 3.41 -23.38
N LEU A 99 -14.86 3.09 -23.85
CA LEU A 99 -15.95 2.66 -22.99
C LEU A 99 -15.63 1.32 -22.29
N LYS A 100 -14.94 0.40 -22.99
CA LYS A 100 -14.48 -0.85 -22.36
C LYS A 100 -13.40 -0.59 -21.32
N VAL A 101 -12.47 0.33 -21.58
CA VAL A 101 -11.44 0.75 -20.59
C VAL A 101 -12.08 1.30 -19.32
N ARG A 102 -12.97 2.29 -19.47
CA ARG A 102 -13.67 2.91 -18.33
C ARG A 102 -14.48 1.88 -17.53
N ARG A 103 -15.15 0.94 -18.21
CA ARG A 103 -15.88 -0.16 -17.55
C ARG A 103 -14.94 -1.15 -16.88
N ALA A 104 -13.80 -1.49 -17.46
CA ALA A 104 -12.81 -2.37 -16.85
C ALA A 104 -12.28 -1.77 -15.54
N LEU A 105 -11.90 -0.49 -15.58
CA LEU A 105 -11.45 0.25 -14.40
C LEU A 105 -12.55 0.33 -13.34
N ALA A 106 -13.77 0.75 -13.69
CA ALA A 106 -14.88 0.86 -12.74
C ALA A 106 -15.33 -0.49 -12.12
N ASN A 107 -15.06 -1.62 -12.77
CA ASN A 107 -15.37 -2.96 -12.24
C ASN A 107 -14.17 -3.65 -11.57
N SER A 108 -13.08 -2.90 -11.37
CA SER A 108 -11.88 -3.37 -10.68
C SER A 108 -11.95 -3.10 -9.19
N ARG A 109 -11.21 -3.92 -8.44
CA ARG A 109 -11.04 -3.81 -6.99
C ARG A 109 -9.56 -3.67 -6.69
N MET A 110 -9.24 -2.86 -5.69
CA MET A 110 -7.86 -2.57 -5.34
C MET A 110 -7.66 -2.63 -3.82
N LEU A 111 -6.54 -3.22 -3.45
CA LEU A 111 -5.89 -3.01 -2.17
C LEU A 111 -4.81 -1.96 -2.41
N SER A 112 -5.07 -0.71 -2.00
CA SER A 112 -4.07 0.35 -1.99
C SER A 112 -3.09 0.01 -0.88
N SER A 113 -1.99 -0.61 -1.28
CA SER A 113 -1.05 -1.18 -0.34
C SER A 113 -0.12 -0.08 0.13
N ASP A 114 -0.15 0.22 1.44
CA ASP A 114 0.67 1.25 2.08
C ASP A 114 0.82 0.94 3.57
N VAL A 115 1.95 1.31 4.17
CA VAL A 115 2.22 1.07 5.58
C VAL A 115 1.27 1.84 6.50
N SER A 116 1.08 1.32 7.71
CA SER A 116 0.29 1.98 8.76
C SER A 116 1.12 2.22 10.00
N ALA A 117 0.79 3.24 10.79
CA ALA A 117 1.48 3.48 12.05
C ALA A 117 1.12 2.40 13.09
N ALA A 118 2.10 1.62 13.51
CA ALA A 118 1.95 0.70 14.63
C ALA A 118 1.88 1.47 15.95
N TYR A 119 1.08 0.96 16.89
CA TYR A 119 0.95 1.51 18.23
C TYR A 119 2.30 1.53 18.95
N ASP A 120 2.80 2.73 19.23
CA ASP A 120 4.00 2.93 20.02
C ASP A 120 3.63 3.15 21.50
N PRO A 121 4.00 2.23 22.41
CA PRO A 121 3.70 2.38 23.84
C PRO A 121 4.42 3.59 24.48
N MET A 122 5.52 4.07 23.89
CA MET A 122 6.24 5.26 24.35
C MET A 122 5.50 6.55 24.03
N PHE A 123 4.61 6.54 23.03
CA PHE A 123 3.83 7.68 22.56
C PHE A 123 2.34 7.34 22.50
N ALA A 124 1.85 6.60 23.50
CA ALA A 124 0.48 6.10 23.56
C ALA A 124 -0.58 7.19 23.43
N GLU A 125 -0.27 8.42 23.84
CA GLU A 125 -1.13 9.60 23.74
C GLU A 125 -1.51 9.97 22.31
N ALA A 126 -0.71 9.60 21.30
CA ALA A 126 -0.96 9.88 19.89
C ALA A 126 -1.99 8.92 19.26
N PHE A 127 -2.33 7.81 19.93
CA PHE A 127 -3.15 6.73 19.37
C PHE A 127 -4.48 6.54 20.10
N GLU A 128 -5.55 6.28 19.35
CA GLU A 128 -6.76 5.69 19.93
C GLU A 128 -6.56 4.18 20.00
N LYS A 129 -6.37 3.65 21.22
CA LYS A 129 -5.93 2.27 21.43
C LYS A 129 -6.86 1.23 20.79
N ARG A 130 -8.16 1.51 20.70
CA ARG A 130 -9.14 0.57 20.10
C ARG A 130 -9.09 0.52 18.57
N SER A 131 -8.54 1.56 17.95
CA SER A 131 -8.47 1.73 16.49
C SER A 131 -7.02 1.82 15.99
N ALA A 132 -6.02 1.50 16.81
CA ALA A 132 -4.62 1.52 16.39
C ALA A 132 -4.19 0.17 15.83
N ALA A 133 -3.26 0.18 14.87
CA ALA A 133 -2.62 -1.05 14.40
C ALA A 133 -1.62 -1.56 15.44
N PHE A 134 -1.59 -2.86 15.68
CA PHE A 134 -0.61 -3.51 16.55
C PHE A 134 0.22 -4.52 15.76
N PHE A 135 1.48 -4.69 16.16
CA PHE A 135 2.29 -5.79 15.65
C PHE A 135 1.67 -7.14 16.00
N THR A 136 1.90 -8.12 15.13
CA THR A 136 1.44 -9.52 15.24
C THR A 136 -0.08 -9.67 15.24
N LYS A 137 -0.78 -8.68 14.67
CA LYS A 137 -2.24 -8.68 14.46
C LYS A 137 -2.61 -8.72 12.98
N GLY A 138 -1.63 -9.04 12.12
CA GLY A 138 -1.83 -9.27 10.71
C GLY A 138 -1.97 -7.98 9.89
N LEU A 139 -2.46 -8.15 8.66
CA LEU A 139 -2.62 -7.06 7.70
C LEU A 139 -3.55 -5.97 8.26
N ALA A 140 -3.11 -4.72 8.25
CA ALA A 140 -3.94 -3.60 8.66
C ALA A 140 -4.82 -3.15 7.49
N PHE A 141 -6.09 -2.89 7.75
CA PHE A 141 -7.01 -2.21 6.84
C PHE A 141 -7.40 -0.85 7.40
N ASN A 142 -7.17 0.20 6.62
CA ASN A 142 -7.65 1.54 6.95
C ASN A 142 -8.86 1.82 6.07
N LYS A 143 -10.04 1.86 6.69
CA LYS A 143 -11.29 2.16 5.96
C LYS A 143 -11.23 3.55 5.35
N PHE A 144 -10.66 4.48 6.09
CA PHE A 144 -10.38 5.84 5.68
C PHE A 144 -9.07 6.29 6.29
N THR A 145 -8.39 7.17 5.59
CA THR A 145 -7.24 7.93 6.08
C THR A 145 -7.63 9.42 6.06
N GLY A 146 -6.68 10.36 6.01
CA GLY A 146 -7.00 11.78 5.87
C GLY A 146 -6.80 12.61 7.12
N SER A 147 -7.27 13.86 7.05
CA SER A 147 -7.16 14.86 8.13
C SER A 147 -8.47 15.59 8.34
N ARG A 148 -8.66 16.24 9.51
CA ARG A 148 -9.78 17.15 9.80
C ARG A 148 -11.16 16.58 9.43
N GLY A 149 -11.42 15.32 9.80
CA GLY A 149 -12.65 14.62 9.42
C GLY A 149 -12.62 14.02 8.01
N LYS A 150 -11.59 13.22 7.70
CA LYS A 150 -11.43 12.42 6.45
C LYS A 150 -11.12 13.21 5.18
N SER A 151 -10.74 14.48 5.28
CA SER A 151 -10.37 15.28 4.12
C SER A 151 -9.18 14.67 3.37
N GLY A 152 -9.27 14.65 2.03
CA GLY A 152 -8.21 14.16 1.15
C GLY A 152 -8.02 12.64 1.14
N SER A 153 -9.03 11.86 1.55
CA SER A 153 -8.95 10.41 1.65
C SER A 153 -9.98 9.67 0.80
N ASN A 154 -9.75 8.36 0.64
CA ASN A 154 -10.76 7.42 0.18
C ASN A 154 -11.50 6.83 1.41
N ASP A 155 -12.82 6.67 1.31
CA ASP A 155 -13.64 5.99 2.33
C ASP A 155 -14.24 4.72 1.71
N ALA A 156 -13.67 3.58 2.06
CA ALA A 156 -14.03 2.30 1.46
C ALA A 156 -15.47 1.90 1.82
N ASN A 157 -16.25 1.51 0.81
CA ASN A 157 -17.66 1.15 0.97
C ASN A 157 -17.85 -0.11 1.82
N ALA A 158 -18.99 -0.21 2.51
CA ALA A 158 -19.22 -1.25 3.51
C ALA A 158 -19.35 -2.66 2.88
N GLU A 159 -19.91 -2.73 1.67
CA GLU A 159 -20.10 -3.95 0.90
C GLU A 159 -18.75 -4.55 0.48
N TYR A 160 -17.81 -3.71 0.07
CA TYR A 160 -16.45 -4.08 -0.29
C TYR A 160 -15.70 -4.59 0.95
N LEU A 161 -15.80 -3.88 2.09
CA LEU A 161 -15.24 -4.36 3.36
C LEU A 161 -15.84 -5.72 3.77
N ALA A 162 -17.14 -5.92 3.62
CA ALA A 162 -17.79 -7.18 3.95
C ALA A 162 -17.23 -8.33 3.09
N ARG A 163 -17.00 -8.08 1.80
CA ARG A 163 -16.40 -9.04 0.87
C ARG A 163 -14.94 -9.32 1.20
N LEU A 164 -14.16 -8.30 1.53
CA LEU A 164 -12.76 -8.45 1.95
C LEU A 164 -12.64 -9.29 3.21
N ARG A 165 -13.43 -8.98 4.25
CA ARG A 165 -13.47 -9.79 5.47
C ARG A 165 -13.75 -11.25 5.15
N LYS A 166 -14.77 -11.52 4.32
CA LYS A 166 -15.06 -12.90 3.89
C LYS A 166 -13.87 -13.57 3.21
N VAL A 167 -13.20 -12.89 2.28
CA VAL A 167 -12.02 -13.43 1.58
C VAL A 167 -10.88 -13.74 2.56
N MET A 168 -10.61 -12.83 3.50
CA MET A 168 -9.56 -13.02 4.51
C MET A 168 -9.91 -14.14 5.49
N ASP A 169 -11.15 -14.17 5.99
CA ASP A 169 -11.66 -15.20 6.91
C ASP A 169 -11.63 -16.60 6.25
N ASP A 170 -12.11 -16.73 5.01
CA ASP A 170 -12.11 -18.00 4.26
C ASP A 170 -10.69 -18.52 4.01
N ALA A 171 -9.71 -17.61 3.82
CA ALA A 171 -8.30 -17.95 3.63
C ALA A 171 -7.52 -18.09 4.96
N GLY A 172 -8.18 -17.87 6.10
CA GLY A 172 -7.56 -17.86 7.43
C GLY A 172 -6.48 -16.79 7.61
N VAL A 173 -6.57 -15.68 6.89
CA VAL A 173 -5.67 -14.53 7.01
C VAL A 173 -6.00 -13.77 8.28
N THR A 174 -4.98 -13.46 9.07
CA THR A 174 -5.14 -12.57 10.22
C THR A 174 -5.09 -11.12 9.72
N TYR A 175 -6.05 -10.31 10.12
CA TYR A 175 -6.11 -8.89 9.80
C TYR A 175 -6.70 -8.08 10.95
N GLN A 176 -6.50 -6.77 10.87
CA GLN A 176 -7.00 -5.79 11.84
C GLN A 176 -7.52 -4.55 11.10
N PHE A 177 -8.42 -3.82 11.75
CA PHE A 177 -8.79 -2.47 11.29
C PHE A 177 -8.00 -1.45 12.09
N ALA A 178 -7.51 -0.43 11.39
CA ALA A 178 -6.73 0.63 12.00
C ALA A 178 -7.14 2.01 11.47
N GLU A 179 -6.81 3.02 12.25
CA GLU A 179 -6.84 4.43 11.94
C GLU A 179 -5.44 5.02 12.20
N LEU A 180 -5.11 6.08 11.47
CA LEU A 180 -3.82 6.75 11.60
C LEU A 180 -3.82 7.73 12.79
N GLY A 181 -3.68 7.18 14.00
CA GLY A 181 -3.65 7.95 15.25
C GLY A 181 -5.03 8.44 15.71
N LYS A 182 -5.05 9.28 16.75
CA LYS A 182 -6.31 9.93 17.20
C LYS A 182 -6.77 10.97 16.19
N VAL A 183 -8.08 11.20 16.18
CA VAL A 183 -8.70 12.31 15.44
C VAL A 183 -7.97 13.63 15.76
N ASP A 184 -7.63 14.38 14.72
CA ASP A 184 -6.94 15.69 14.74
C ASP A 184 -5.50 15.71 15.28
N VAL A 185 -4.91 14.56 15.66
CA VAL A 185 -3.49 14.48 16.02
C VAL A 185 -2.59 14.48 14.79
N GLY A 186 -3.08 13.89 13.70
CA GLY A 186 -2.34 13.77 12.45
C GLY A 186 -3.23 13.85 11.22
N GLY A 187 -2.58 13.70 10.07
CA GLY A 187 -3.21 13.56 8.78
C GLY A 187 -2.40 12.57 7.97
N GLY A 188 -3.09 11.63 7.33
CA GLY A 188 -2.51 10.78 6.31
C GLY A 188 -3.16 11.05 4.96
N GLY A 189 -2.66 10.38 3.94
CA GLY A 189 -3.26 10.32 2.62
C GLY A 189 -2.43 9.36 1.82
N THR A 190 -3.10 8.46 1.11
CA THR A 190 -2.45 7.46 0.26
C THR A 190 -2.87 7.69 -1.18
N ILE A 191 -2.38 6.86 -2.09
CA ILE A 191 -2.82 6.86 -3.48
C ILE A 191 -4.24 6.32 -3.70
N ALA A 192 -4.90 5.79 -2.67
CA ALA A 192 -6.19 5.10 -2.81
C ALA A 192 -7.26 5.96 -3.50
N TYR A 193 -7.34 7.24 -3.16
CA TYR A 193 -8.35 8.15 -3.73
C TYR A 193 -8.13 8.39 -5.22
N ILE A 194 -6.88 8.34 -5.71
CA ILE A 194 -6.54 8.54 -7.12
C ILE A 194 -7.16 7.43 -7.95
N MET A 195 -7.07 6.20 -7.45
CA MET A 195 -7.61 5.01 -8.11
C MET A 195 -9.13 4.90 -7.95
N ALA A 196 -9.67 5.34 -6.81
CA ALA A 196 -11.10 5.43 -6.58
C ALA A 196 -11.80 6.40 -7.57
N ASN A 197 -11.11 7.41 -8.11
CA ASN A 197 -11.65 8.31 -9.13
C ASN A 197 -12.10 7.59 -10.42
N TYR A 198 -11.55 6.39 -10.69
CA TYR A 198 -11.98 5.56 -11.81
C TYR A 198 -13.27 4.76 -11.52
N GLY A 199 -13.84 4.88 -10.31
CA GLY A 199 -14.99 4.11 -9.84
C GLY A 199 -14.63 2.74 -9.26
N MET A 200 -13.34 2.49 -8.98
CA MET A 200 -12.88 1.25 -8.35
C MET A 200 -13.36 1.14 -6.90
N GLU A 201 -13.54 -0.10 -6.44
CA GLU A 201 -13.63 -0.35 -5.00
C GLU A 201 -12.21 -0.42 -4.43
N VAL A 202 -11.81 0.59 -3.65
CA VAL A 202 -10.46 0.71 -3.09
C VAL A 202 -10.52 0.76 -1.58
N ILE A 203 -9.55 0.14 -0.91
CA ILE A 203 -9.29 0.30 0.52
C ILE A 203 -7.78 0.39 0.73
N ASP A 204 -7.38 1.15 1.75
CA ASP A 204 -5.99 1.14 2.21
C ASP A 204 -5.70 -0.11 3.03
N SER A 205 -4.57 -0.75 2.75
CA SER A 205 -4.13 -1.94 3.48
C SER A 205 -2.62 -2.01 3.57
N GLY A 206 -2.05 -2.56 4.64
CA GLY A 206 -0.62 -2.83 4.64
C GLY A 206 -0.06 -3.26 5.98
N VAL A 207 1.26 -3.32 6.03
CA VAL A 207 2.00 -3.74 7.22
C VAL A 207 2.11 -2.55 8.17
N ALA A 208 1.82 -2.78 9.45
CA ALA A 208 2.06 -1.77 10.46
C ALA A 208 3.57 -1.63 10.72
N VAL A 209 4.06 -0.40 10.81
CA VAL A 209 5.47 -0.07 11.07
C VAL A 209 5.62 0.86 12.27
N LEU A 210 6.68 0.69 13.04
CA LEU A 210 7.12 1.65 14.05
C LEU A 210 8.15 2.60 13.45
N SER A 211 8.12 3.85 13.90
CA SER A 211 9.04 4.90 13.48
C SER A 211 9.04 5.14 11.97
N MET A 212 7.85 5.14 11.35
CA MET A 212 7.62 5.47 9.94
C MET A 212 8.42 6.72 9.52
N HIS A 213 9.06 6.66 8.36
CA HIS A 213 9.98 7.68 7.79
C HIS A 213 11.31 7.90 8.56
N ALA A 214 11.61 7.09 9.59
CA ALA A 214 12.92 7.14 10.23
C ALA A 214 14.00 6.48 9.33
N PRO A 215 15.30 6.80 9.54
CA PRO A 215 16.39 6.08 8.88
C PRO A 215 16.38 4.56 9.09
N TYR A 216 15.73 4.10 10.17
CA TYR A 216 15.47 2.70 10.44
C TYR A 216 14.06 2.54 11.02
N GLU A 217 13.23 1.86 10.26
CA GLU A 217 11.86 1.52 10.59
C GLU A 217 11.81 0.07 11.08
N VAL A 218 10.78 -0.26 11.87
CA VAL A 218 10.58 -1.61 12.39
C VAL A 218 9.24 -2.17 11.92
N SER A 219 9.23 -3.43 11.49
CA SER A 219 8.01 -4.19 11.24
C SER A 219 8.06 -5.57 11.87
N SER A 220 6.90 -6.19 12.02
CA SER A 220 6.74 -7.56 12.50
C SER A 220 6.88 -8.58 11.36
N LYS A 221 7.70 -9.62 11.55
CA LYS A 221 7.83 -10.70 10.55
C LYS A 221 6.52 -11.45 10.32
N ALA A 222 5.70 -11.59 11.36
CA ALA A 222 4.40 -12.24 11.26
C ALA A 222 3.44 -11.41 10.39
N ASP A 223 3.47 -10.08 10.52
CA ASP A 223 2.57 -9.21 9.74
C ASP A 223 3.00 -9.14 8.27
N VAL A 224 4.32 -9.16 7.99
CA VAL A 224 4.84 -9.29 6.62
C VAL A 224 4.37 -10.60 5.97
N TYR A 225 4.39 -11.71 6.71
CA TYR A 225 3.89 -13.00 6.21
C TYR A 225 2.37 -12.96 5.96
N GLU A 226 1.59 -12.44 6.90
CA GLU A 226 0.13 -12.31 6.75
C GLU A 226 -0.25 -11.35 5.62
N ALA A 227 0.56 -10.33 5.33
CA ALA A 227 0.36 -9.46 4.17
C ALA A 227 0.52 -10.21 2.85
N VAL A 228 1.57 -11.02 2.66
CA VAL A 228 1.71 -11.90 1.47
C VAL A 228 0.50 -12.82 1.35
N LYS A 229 0.10 -13.46 2.46
CA LYS A 229 -1.04 -14.37 2.49
C LYS A 229 -2.35 -13.67 2.13
N GLY A 230 -2.57 -12.46 2.66
CA GLY A 230 -3.74 -11.62 2.41
C GLY A 230 -3.83 -11.16 0.96
N TYR A 231 -2.75 -10.66 0.39
CA TYR A 231 -2.70 -10.23 -1.00
C TYR A 231 -2.89 -11.40 -1.97
N ARG A 232 -2.34 -12.57 -1.65
CA ARG A 232 -2.61 -13.79 -2.42
C ARG A 232 -4.08 -14.21 -2.35
N ALA A 233 -4.69 -14.16 -1.16
CA ALA A 233 -6.11 -14.47 -0.98
C ALA A 233 -7.00 -13.51 -1.78
N PHE A 234 -6.65 -12.22 -1.79
CA PHE A 234 -7.32 -11.19 -2.59
C PHE A 234 -7.26 -11.52 -4.08
N LEU A 235 -6.06 -11.75 -4.63
CA LEU A 235 -5.87 -12.03 -6.07
C LEU A 235 -6.62 -13.29 -6.55
N LEU A 236 -6.79 -14.28 -5.67
CA LEU A 236 -7.49 -15.53 -6.02
C LEU A 236 -9.02 -15.44 -5.95
N ASN A 237 -9.57 -14.56 -5.08
CA ASN A 237 -10.96 -14.65 -4.65
C ASN A 237 -11.79 -13.34 -4.80
N MET A 238 -11.21 -12.27 -5.33
CA MET A 238 -11.93 -11.02 -5.68
C MET A 238 -12.24 -10.87 -7.17
#